data_AF-A0A0P0NBG9-F1
#
_entry.id   AF-A0A0P0NBG9-F1
#
_cell.length_a   1.000
_cell.length_b   1.000
_cell.length_c   1.000
_cell.angle_alpha   90.00
_cell.angle_beta   90.00
_cell.angle_gamma   90.00
#
_symmetry.space_group_name_H-M   'P 1'
#
loop_
_entity.id
_entity.type
_entity.pdbx_description
1 polymer ?
#
loop_
_entity_poly.entity_id
_entity_poly.type
_entity_poly.pdbx_seq_one_letter_code
_entity_poly.pdbx_strand_id
1 'polypeptide(L)'
;MQEPFDIEIGDVSYAVFPEGNDTYVIFKEGKEYAHIQKDTDLQWLKLDEETALPLFEIDEEINNIGREILAYVPEVEEEDEEGEEQYDEDDEA
;
A
#
# COMPACT_ATOMS: atom_id res chain seq x y z
N MET A 1 8.09 -4.72 4.97
CA MET A 1 6.67 -5.06 4.72
C MET A 1 5.91 -3.77 4.92
N GLN A 2 5.03 -3.41 4.00
CA GLN A 2 4.20 -2.22 4.13
C GLN A 2 3.08 -2.50 5.14
N GLU A 3 2.80 -1.53 6.02
CA GLU A 3 1.69 -1.64 6.96
C GLU A 3 0.34 -1.56 6.23
N PRO A 4 -0.74 -2.14 6.79
CA PRO A 4 -2.08 -1.95 6.25
C PRO A 4 -2.47 -0.47 6.21
N PHE A 5 -3.20 -0.08 5.19
CA PHE A 5 -3.61 1.31 4.97
C PHE A 5 -4.99 1.38 4.33
N ASP A 6 -5.63 2.54 4.44
CA ASP A 6 -6.93 2.80 3.83
C ASP A 6 -6.78 3.62 2.55
N ILE A 7 -7.64 3.34 1.58
CA ILE A 7 -7.80 4.12 0.35
C ILE A 7 -9.27 4.47 0.14
N GLU A 8 -9.53 5.57 -0.55
CA GLU A 8 -10.88 6.05 -0.85
C GLU A 8 -11.06 6.21 -2.36
N ILE A 9 -12.07 5.55 -2.91
CA ILE A 9 -12.42 5.65 -4.34
C ILE A 9 -13.86 6.12 -4.45
N GLY A 10 -14.03 7.41 -4.79
CA GLY A 10 -15.35 8.05 -4.78
C GLY A 10 -15.92 8.11 -3.36
N ASP A 11 -17.08 7.49 -3.14
CA ASP A 11 -17.75 7.42 -1.83
C ASP A 11 -17.48 6.09 -1.09
N VAL A 12 -16.54 5.28 -1.58
CA VAL A 12 -16.25 3.95 -1.02
C VAL A 12 -14.87 3.94 -0.38
N SER A 13 -14.82 3.49 0.87
CA SER A 13 -13.58 3.25 1.61
C SER A 13 -13.19 1.78 1.56
N TYR A 14 -11.91 1.54 1.25
CA TYR A 14 -11.29 0.22 1.22
C TYR A 14 -10.12 0.18 2.19
N ALA A 15 -9.99 -0.91 2.93
CA ALA A 15 -8.78 -1.21 3.69
C ALA A 15 -7.93 -2.22 2.92
N VAL A 16 -6.65 -1.91 2.77
CA VAL A 16 -5.67 -2.66 2.00
C VAL A 16 -4.67 -3.31 2.95
N PHE A 17 -4.53 -4.62 2.84
CA PHE A 17 -3.60 -5.42 3.64
C PHE A 17 -2.54 -6.05 2.71
N PRO A 18 -1.32 -5.51 2.66
CA PRO A 18 -0.23 -6.09 1.87
C PRO A 18 0.21 -7.43 2.46
N GLU A 19 0.18 -8.51 1.68
CA GLU A 19 0.67 -9.83 2.09
C GLU A 19 2.09 -10.14 1.58
N GLY A 20 2.60 -9.30 0.67
CA GLY A 20 3.88 -9.49 0.00
C GLY A 20 3.73 -10.19 -1.36
N ASN A 21 4.84 -10.29 -2.10
CA ASN A 21 4.85 -10.80 -3.48
C ASN A 21 3.80 -10.14 -4.39
N ASP A 22 3.65 -8.82 -4.21
CA ASP A 22 2.68 -7.98 -4.90
C ASP A 22 1.22 -8.44 -4.77
N THR A 23 0.91 -9.17 -3.69
CA THR A 23 -0.44 -9.61 -3.31
C THR A 23 -1.00 -8.78 -2.16
N TYR A 24 -2.29 -8.48 -2.24
CA TYR A 24 -3.02 -7.64 -1.31
C TYR A 24 -4.40 -8.22 -1.02
N VAL A 25 -4.83 -8.17 0.24
CA VAL A 25 -6.21 -8.46 0.65
C VAL A 25 -6.95 -7.14 0.81
N ILE A 26 -8.10 -7.05 0.16
CA ILE A 26 -8.93 -5.85 0.12
C ILE A 26 -10.18 -6.08 0.93
N PHE A 27 -10.46 -5.17 1.86
CA PHE A 27 -11.73 -5.07 2.56
C PHE A 27 -12.49 -3.86 2.05
N LYS A 28 -13.78 -4.02 1.79
CA LYS A 28 -14.71 -2.96 1.37
C LYS A 28 -15.74 -2.77 2.46
N GLU A 29 -15.82 -1.56 3.02
CA GLU A 29 -16.78 -1.22 4.10
C GLU A 29 -16.71 -2.22 5.29
N GLY A 30 -15.51 -2.66 5.65
CA GLY A 30 -15.26 -3.60 6.75
C GLY A 30 -15.56 -5.07 6.47
N LYS A 31 -15.82 -5.45 5.21
CA LYS A 31 -15.97 -6.84 4.79
C LYS A 31 -14.90 -7.22 3.79
N GLU A 32 -14.37 -8.44 3.90
CA GLU A 32 -13.45 -9.00 2.92
C GLU A 32 -14.10 -8.95 1.53
N TYR A 33 -13.38 -8.38 0.56
CA TYR A 33 -13.90 -8.09 -0.77
C TYR A 33 -13.21 -8.93 -1.84
N ALA A 34 -11.88 -8.90 -1.88
CA ALA A 34 -11.10 -9.63 -2.87
C ALA A 34 -9.65 -9.77 -2.44
N HIS A 35 -9.01 -10.83 -2.90
CA HIS A 35 -7.56 -10.93 -2.94
C HIS A 35 -7.11 -10.51 -4.34
N ILE A 36 -6.12 -9.63 -4.42
CA ILE A 36 -5.63 -9.10 -5.69
C ILE A 36 -4.11 -9.23 -5.78
N GLN A 37 -3.63 -9.39 -7.00
CA GLN A 37 -2.21 -9.41 -7.33
C GLN A 37 -1.92 -8.38 -8.41
N LYS A 38 -0.84 -7.63 -8.24
CA LYS A 38 -0.32 -6.75 -9.29
C LYS A 38 0.25 -7.60 -10.41
N ASP A 39 -0.24 -7.40 -11.63
CA ASP A 39 0.33 -7.99 -12.84
C ASP A 39 1.20 -6.96 -13.57
N THR A 40 0.63 -5.78 -13.82
CA THR A 40 1.35 -4.61 -14.34
C THR A 40 0.90 -3.33 -13.61
N ASP A 41 1.50 -2.18 -13.92
CA ASP A 41 1.06 -0.91 -13.34
C ASP A 41 -0.36 -0.50 -13.75
N LEU A 42 -0.91 -1.10 -14.81
CA LEU A 42 -2.24 -0.81 -15.34
C LEU A 42 -3.25 -1.95 -15.13
N GLN A 43 -2.77 -3.14 -14.80
CA GLN A 43 -3.59 -4.34 -14.70
C GLN A 43 -3.34 -5.08 -13.39
N TRP A 44 -4.43 -5.33 -12.69
CA TRP A 44 -4.50 -6.03 -11.43
C TRP A 44 -5.45 -7.21 -11.58
N LEU A 45 -5.06 -8.36 -11.04
CA LEU A 45 -5.79 -9.61 -11.18
C LEU A 45 -6.41 -9.99 -9.85
N LYS A 46 -7.66 -10.44 -9.85
CA LYS A 46 -8.22 -11.13 -8.69
C LYS A 46 -7.58 -12.50 -8.53
N LEU A 47 -7.41 -12.93 -7.30
CA LEU A 47 -7.04 -14.30 -6.98
C LEU A 47 -8.29 -15.08 -6.58
N ASP A 48 -8.36 -16.33 -7.03
CA ASP A 48 -9.40 -17.27 -6.63
C ASP A 48 -9.27 -17.61 -5.13
N GLU A 49 -10.36 -17.53 -4.38
CA GLU A 49 -10.36 -17.70 -2.92
C GLU A 49 -9.95 -19.12 -2.49
N GLU A 50 -10.25 -20.14 -3.31
CA GLU A 50 -9.97 -21.54 -2.96
C GLU A 50 -8.57 -21.98 -3.41
N THR A 51 -8.13 -21.52 -4.58
CA THR A 51 -6.92 -22.01 -5.24
C THR A 51 -5.76 -21.01 -5.21
N ALA A 52 -6.01 -19.75 -4.83
CA ALA A 52 -5.07 -18.64 -4.88
C ALA A 52 -4.46 -18.41 -6.27
N LEU A 53 -5.15 -18.85 -7.33
CA LEU A 53 -4.71 -18.67 -8.71
C LEU A 53 -5.25 -17.37 -9.28
N PRO A 54 -4.49 -16.67 -10.14
CA PRO A 54 -4.95 -15.45 -10.79
C PRO A 54 -6.10 -15.75 -11.76
N LEU A 55 -7.18 -15.01 -11.58
CA LEU A 55 -8.33 -14.97 -12.48
C LEU A 55 -8.05 -13.93 -13.57
N PHE A 56 -7.97 -14.41 -14.81
CA PHE A 56 -7.68 -13.58 -15.99
C PHE A 56 -8.94 -12.91 -16.52
N GLU A 57 -9.53 -12.04 -15.70
CA GLU A 57 -10.66 -11.19 -16.07
C GLU A 57 -10.32 -9.71 -15.92
N ILE A 58 -10.96 -8.86 -16.73
CA ILE A 58 -10.81 -7.41 -16.60
C ILE A 58 -11.82 -6.96 -15.56
N ASP A 59 -11.32 -6.44 -14.44
CA ASP A 59 -12.14 -5.82 -13.41
C ASP A 59 -11.69 -4.37 -13.22
N GLU A 60 -12.54 -3.43 -13.66
CA GLU A 60 -12.24 -2.00 -13.57
C GLU A 60 -12.13 -1.50 -12.13
N GLU A 61 -12.91 -2.06 -11.20
CA GLU A 61 -12.85 -1.68 -9.80
C GLU A 61 -11.51 -2.11 -9.19
N ILE A 62 -11.05 -3.33 -9.50
CA ILE A 62 -9.75 -3.83 -9.05
C ILE A 62 -8.60 -3.03 -9.65
N ASN A 63 -8.69 -2.65 -10.92
CA ASN A 63 -7.70 -1.77 -11.55
C ASN A 63 -7.70 -0.36 -10.94
N ASN A 64 -8.84 0.13 -10.44
CA ASN A 64 -8.89 1.41 -9.72
C ASN A 64 -8.25 1.28 -8.34
N ILE A 65 -8.58 0.23 -7.58
CA ILE A 65 -7.94 -0.10 -6.30
C ILE A 65 -6.42 -0.19 -6.46
N GLY A 66 -5.96 -0.93 -7.46
CA GLY A 66 -4.53 -1.07 -7.75
C GLY A 66 -3.83 0.25 -8.07
N ARG A 67 -4.51 1.19 -8.75
CA ARG A 67 -3.97 2.52 -9.01
C ARG A 67 -3.81 3.35 -7.74
N GLU A 68 -4.80 3.32 -6.84
CA GLU A 68 -4.71 4.01 -5.56
C GLU A 68 -3.62 3.39 -4.66
N ILE A 69 -3.46 2.06 -4.69
CA ILE A 69 -2.36 1.36 -3.99
C ILE A 69 -0.99 1.86 -4.45
N LEU A 70 -0.80 2.07 -5.76
CA LEU A 70 0.46 2.60 -6.30
C LEU A 70 0.66 4.09 -6.01
N ALA A 71 -0.44 4.84 -5.89
CA ALA A 71 -0.41 6.26 -5.56
C ALA A 71 -0.21 6.52 -4.06
N TYR A 72 -0.49 5.53 -3.21
CA TYR A 72 -0.33 5.62 -1.77
C TYR A 72 1.15 5.84 -1.42
N VAL A 73 1.43 7.01 -0.84
CA VAL A 73 2.71 7.33 -0.24
C VAL A 73 2.52 7.24 1.27
N PRO A 74 3.17 6.30 1.98
CA PRO A 74 3.11 6.28 3.42
C PRO A 74 3.62 7.62 3.95
N GLU A 75 2.89 8.23 4.88
CA GLU A 75 3.42 9.36 5.64
C GLU A 75 4.69 8.87 6.34
N VAL A 76 5.84 9.36 5.89
CA VAL A 76 7.08 9.20 6.66
C VAL A 76 6.85 9.97 7.95
N GLU A 77 6.68 9.26 9.05
CA GLU A 77 6.94 9.85 10.36
C GLU A 77 8.36 10.40 10.27
N GLU A 78 8.51 11.73 10.36
CA GLU A 78 9.83 12.35 10.41
C GLU A 78 10.55 11.72 11.62
N GLU A 79 11.46 10.79 11.39
CA GLU A 79 12.42 10.36 12.41
C GLU A 79 13.20 11.63 12.76
N ASP A 80 12.85 12.27 13.89
CA ASP A 80 13.54 13.43 14.44
C ASP A 80 15.05 13.24 14.27
N GLU A 81 15.66 13.98 13.34
CA GLU A 81 17.12 14.05 13.19
C GLU A 81 17.68 14.61 14.51
N GLU A 82 18.13 13.71 15.40
CA GLU A 82 18.78 14.04 16.65
C GLU A 82 19.92 15.04 16.36
N GLY A 83 19.76 16.25 16.91
CA GLY A 83 20.56 17.43 16.57
C GLY A 83 22.06 17.20 16.64
N GLU A 84 22.77 17.73 15.64
CA GLU A 84 24.22 17.83 15.65
C GLU A 84 24.66 18.79 16.77
N GLU A 85 25.14 18.24 17.90
CA GLU A 85 25.85 19.03 18.90
C GLU A 85 27.23 19.41 18.33
N GLN A 86 27.28 20.57 17.67
CA GLN A 86 28.52 21.24 17.30
C GLN A 86 29.30 21.60 18.58
N TYR A 87 30.35 20.85 18.89
CA TYR A 87 31.36 21.24 19.86
C TYR A 87 32.20 22.38 19.28
N ASP A 88 31.75 23.62 19.46
CA ASP A 88 32.66 24.77 19.50
C ASP A 88 33.25 24.82 20.91
N GLU A 89 34.48 24.32 21.07
CA GLU A 89 35.33 24.82 22.15
C GLU A 89 36.61 25.37 21.54
N ASP A 90 36.56 26.70 21.44
CA ASP A 90 37.60 27.63 21.07
C ASP A 90 38.97 27.37 21.70
N ASP A 91 39.94 28.00 21.02
CA ASP A 91 41.14 28.62 21.56
C ASP A 91 42.40 27.74 21.72
N GLU A 92 43.16 27.77 20.61
CA GLU A 92 44.61 27.91 20.68
C GLU A 92 45.03 29.00 21.69
N ALA A 93 45.84 28.65 22.69
CA ALA A 93 46.80 29.55 23.35
C ALA A 93 47.94 28.78 24.03
#